data_AF-A0A8T4HXV8-F1
#
_entry.id   AF-A0A8T4HXV8-F1
#
_cell.length_a   1.000
_cell.length_b   1.000
_cell.length_c   1.000
_cell.angle_alpha   90.00
_cell.angle_beta   90.00
_cell.angle_gamma   90.00
#
_symmetry.space_group_name_H-M   'P 1'
#
loop_
_entity.id
_entity.type
_entity.pdbx_description
1 polymer ?
#
loop_
_entity_poly.entity_id
_entity_poly.type
_entity_poly.pdbx_seq_one_letter_code
_entity_poly.pdbx_strand_id
1 'polypeptide(L)'
;MPSAASPSQDTSTDHSPAFSTLIRTASQEQHTEAENSSFMSEMLGGRLGLEAYTRYTEQLWFVYGALEGAADDLAPDPVAGPFVRGELFRLSALEKDLTHLHGSADWREHVAPLPATAAYAARVAEVARSWPGGYVAHHYTRYLGDLSGGQIIRGTAEKTWGFARKGDGVRFYVFDAIGNPAAFKREYRALLDALPCDDLEKRRIVEECKHAFALNTAVFRELGAHFRLTA
;
A
#
# COMPACT_ATOMS: atom_id res chain seq x y z
N MET A 1 -26.69 -3.34 64.50
CA MET A 1 -26.92 -3.42 63.04
C MET A 1 -26.13 -2.31 62.36
N PRO A 2 -24.92 -2.55 61.84
CA PRO A 2 -24.25 -1.57 60.99
C PRO A 2 -24.66 -1.79 59.52
N SER A 3 -24.88 -0.67 58.84
CA SER A 3 -25.23 -0.56 57.42
C SER A 3 -24.05 -1.01 56.55
N ALA A 4 -24.29 -1.95 55.64
CA ALA A 4 -23.32 -2.36 54.63
C ALA A 4 -23.43 -1.43 53.42
N ALA A 5 -22.44 -0.57 53.22
CA ALA A 5 -22.24 0.14 51.98
C ALA A 5 -21.70 -0.82 50.92
N SER A 6 -22.42 -0.99 49.81
CA SER A 6 -21.92 -1.67 48.62
C SER A 6 -20.89 -0.78 47.91
N PRO A 7 -19.71 -1.29 47.51
CA PRO A 7 -18.81 -0.54 46.66
C PRO A 7 -19.32 -0.59 45.22
N SER A 8 -19.65 0.57 44.66
CA SER A 8 -19.88 0.76 43.23
C SER A 8 -18.55 0.53 42.50
N GLN A 9 -18.41 -0.62 41.85
CA GLN A 9 -17.36 -0.83 40.86
C GLN A 9 -17.82 -0.18 39.55
N ASP A 10 -17.40 1.05 39.35
CA ASP A 10 -17.47 1.71 38.04
C ASP A 10 -16.18 1.35 37.28
N THR A 11 -16.15 0.15 36.70
CA THR A 11 -15.14 -0.20 35.70
C THR A 11 -15.70 0.14 34.33
N SER A 12 -15.69 1.43 33.98
CA SER A 12 -15.79 1.84 32.60
C SER A 12 -14.46 1.46 31.93
N THR A 13 -14.36 0.23 31.42
CA THR A 13 -13.35 -0.09 30.42
C THR A 13 -13.61 0.83 29.23
N ASP A 14 -12.77 1.85 29.07
CA ASP A 14 -12.70 2.66 27.87
C ASP A 14 -12.29 1.74 26.71
N HIS A 15 -13.27 1.09 26.09
CA HIS A 15 -13.09 0.22 24.94
C HIS A 15 -12.94 1.08 23.69
N SER A 16 -11.94 1.95 23.69
CA SER A 16 -11.46 2.57 22.46
C SER A 16 -10.97 1.45 21.53
N PRO A 17 -11.48 1.36 20.29
CA PRO A 17 -11.12 0.28 19.37
C PRO A 17 -9.62 0.30 19.06
N ALA A 18 -9.04 -0.88 18.84
CA ALA A 18 -7.64 -1.05 18.48
C ALA A 18 -7.26 -0.18 17.26
N PHE A 19 -6.05 0.38 17.23
CA PHE A 19 -5.64 1.35 16.21
C PHE A 19 -5.71 0.78 14.79
N SER A 20 -5.34 -0.50 14.63
CA SER A 20 -5.47 -1.23 13.37
C SER A 20 -6.92 -1.33 12.88
N THR A 21 -7.89 -1.38 13.80
CA THR A 21 -9.33 -1.37 13.48
C THR A 21 -9.78 0.02 13.08
N LEU A 22 -9.30 1.06 13.76
CA LEU A 22 -9.57 2.46 13.42
C LEU A 22 -9.10 2.80 12.01
N ILE A 23 -7.83 2.53 11.68
CA ILE A 23 -7.29 2.78 10.33
C ILE A 23 -8.13 2.06 9.29
N ARG A 24 -8.35 0.75 9.45
CA ARG A 24 -9.11 -0.06 8.48
C ARG A 24 -10.52 0.49 8.25
N THR A 25 -11.20 0.87 9.32
CA THR A 25 -12.59 1.37 9.24
C THR A 25 -12.62 2.74 8.58
N ALA A 26 -11.70 3.62 8.95
CA ALA A 26 -11.64 4.98 8.46
C ALA A 26 -11.19 5.09 6.99
N SER A 27 -10.46 4.10 6.48
CA SER A 27 -10.00 4.07 5.08
C SER A 27 -10.83 3.13 4.18
N GLN A 28 -11.91 2.55 4.67
CA GLN A 28 -12.69 1.54 3.94
C GLN A 28 -13.39 2.11 2.69
N GLU A 29 -13.87 3.35 2.78
CA GLU A 29 -14.53 4.02 1.65
C GLU A 29 -13.52 4.27 0.51
N GLN A 30 -12.36 4.85 0.84
CA GLN A 30 -11.32 5.15 -0.14
C GLN A 30 -10.69 3.88 -0.72
N HIS A 31 -10.58 2.80 0.08
CA HIS A 31 -10.19 1.49 -0.43
C HIS A 31 -11.18 0.98 -1.48
N THR A 32 -12.49 1.04 -1.17
CA THR A 32 -13.56 0.64 -2.10
C THR A 32 -13.54 1.47 -3.37
N GLU A 33 -13.30 2.79 -3.27
CA GLU A 33 -13.19 3.68 -4.44
C GLU A 33 -11.99 3.30 -5.32
N ALA A 34 -10.83 3.07 -4.72
CA ALA A 34 -9.61 2.69 -5.46
C ALA A 34 -9.77 1.35 -6.19
N GLU A 35 -10.38 0.35 -5.55
CA GLU A 35 -10.68 -0.96 -6.14
C GLU A 35 -11.65 -0.86 -7.32
N ASN A 36 -12.64 0.04 -7.23
CA ASN A 36 -13.65 0.25 -8.27
C ASN A 36 -13.24 1.27 -9.34
N SER A 37 -11.97 1.69 -9.37
CA SER A 37 -11.50 2.62 -10.41
C SER A 37 -11.71 2.03 -11.81
N SER A 38 -12.19 2.86 -12.74
CA SER A 38 -12.47 2.43 -14.12
C SER A 38 -11.22 1.88 -14.80
N PHE A 39 -10.08 2.55 -14.60
CA PHE A 39 -8.78 2.11 -15.12
C PHE A 39 -8.44 0.69 -14.68
N MET A 40 -8.49 0.39 -13.38
CA MET A 40 -8.17 -0.96 -12.89
C MET A 40 -9.14 -2.00 -13.44
N SER A 41 -10.43 -1.68 -13.47
CA SER A 41 -11.47 -2.58 -14.01
C SER A 41 -11.30 -2.85 -15.50
N GLU A 42 -10.96 -1.84 -16.30
CA GLU A 42 -10.74 -1.93 -17.74
C GLU A 42 -9.42 -2.64 -18.07
N MET A 43 -8.33 -2.30 -17.37
CA MET A 43 -7.01 -2.91 -17.53
C MET A 43 -7.07 -4.40 -17.19
N LEU A 44 -7.60 -4.77 -16.03
CA LEU A 44 -7.70 -6.17 -15.61
C LEU A 44 -8.72 -6.96 -16.44
N GLY A 45 -9.74 -6.29 -16.97
CA GLY A 45 -10.64 -6.85 -17.97
C GLY A 45 -9.99 -7.07 -19.35
N GLY A 46 -8.71 -6.72 -19.53
CA GLY A 46 -7.97 -6.86 -20.78
C GLY A 46 -8.34 -5.83 -21.85
N ARG A 47 -9.15 -4.82 -21.52
CA ARG A 47 -9.68 -3.85 -22.48
C ARG A 47 -8.66 -2.77 -22.86
N LEU A 48 -7.68 -2.51 -22.00
CA LEU A 48 -6.64 -1.48 -22.21
C LEU A 48 -5.31 -2.02 -22.75
N GLY A 49 -5.18 -3.34 -22.91
CA GLY A 49 -3.96 -3.98 -23.43
C GLY A 49 -2.78 -4.04 -22.45
N LEU A 50 -1.69 -4.66 -22.92
CA LEU A 50 -0.45 -4.86 -22.14
C LEU A 50 0.30 -3.55 -21.86
N GLU A 51 0.17 -2.57 -22.74
CA GLU A 51 0.79 -1.25 -22.58
C GLU A 51 0.26 -0.52 -21.34
N ALA A 52 -1.05 -0.56 -21.08
CA ALA A 52 -1.64 0.00 -19.88
C ALA A 52 -1.13 -0.67 -18.59
N TYR A 53 -0.99 -1.99 -18.62
CA TYR A 53 -0.43 -2.76 -17.50
C TYR A 53 1.04 -2.40 -17.25
N THR A 54 1.82 -2.27 -18.33
CA THR A 54 3.23 -1.85 -18.27
C THR A 54 3.33 -0.45 -17.67
N ARG A 55 2.56 0.51 -18.20
CA ARG A 55 2.55 1.89 -17.72
C ARG A 55 2.12 2.01 -16.25
N TYR A 56 1.16 1.19 -15.81
CA TYR A 56 0.80 1.10 -14.38
C TYR A 56 1.95 0.56 -13.52
N THR A 57 2.61 -0.51 -13.98
CA THR A 57 3.76 -1.10 -13.29
C THR A 57 4.92 -0.11 -13.15
N GLU A 58 5.16 0.73 -14.17
CA GLU A 58 6.12 1.83 -14.09
C GLU A 58 5.76 2.82 -12.96
N GLN A 59 4.48 3.17 -12.83
CA GLN A 59 4.04 4.12 -11.79
C GLN A 59 4.24 3.55 -10.39
N LEU A 60 4.02 2.24 -10.21
CA LEU A 60 4.34 1.56 -8.95
C LEU A 60 5.83 1.67 -8.63
N TRP A 61 6.72 1.47 -9.60
CA TRP A 61 8.17 1.56 -9.37
C TRP A 61 8.60 2.90 -8.75
N PHE A 62 8.04 4.03 -9.19
CA PHE A 62 8.32 5.33 -8.58
C PHE A 62 7.81 5.46 -7.13
N VAL A 63 6.60 4.96 -6.85
CA VAL A 63 6.00 5.02 -5.50
C VAL A 63 6.78 4.14 -4.52
N TYR A 64 7.09 2.90 -4.91
CA TYR A 64 7.89 2.00 -4.06
C TYR A 64 9.34 2.45 -3.97
N GLY A 65 9.90 3.11 -4.98
CA GLY A 65 11.21 3.74 -4.90
C GLY A 65 11.28 4.80 -3.79
N ALA A 66 10.25 5.65 -3.69
CA ALA A 66 10.16 6.64 -2.61
C ALA A 66 9.94 5.99 -1.23
N LEU A 67 9.15 4.92 -1.17
CA LEU A 67 8.84 4.22 0.09
C LEU A 67 10.06 3.44 0.60
N GLU A 68 10.68 2.63 -0.24
CA GLU A 68 11.79 1.74 0.13
C GLU A 68 13.13 2.49 0.21
N GLY A 69 13.28 3.61 -0.51
CA GLY A 69 14.47 4.45 -0.43
C GLY A 69 14.68 5.13 0.93
N ALA A 70 13.65 5.20 1.78
CA ALA A 70 13.74 5.73 3.14
C ALA A 70 13.92 4.64 4.22
N ALA A 71 13.96 3.36 3.83
CA ALA A 71 13.97 2.24 4.76
C ALA A 71 15.15 2.28 5.74
N ASP A 72 16.37 2.50 5.23
CA ASP A 72 17.58 2.48 6.04
C ASP A 72 17.61 3.60 7.09
N ASP A 73 17.14 4.80 6.70
CA ASP A 73 17.07 5.96 7.59
C ASP A 73 15.99 5.80 8.68
N LEU A 74 14.89 5.11 8.36
CA LEU A 74 13.77 4.87 9.28
C LEU A 74 13.91 3.59 10.11
N ALA A 75 14.78 2.67 9.74
CA ALA A 75 15.03 1.42 10.46
C ALA A 75 15.31 1.62 11.98
N PRO A 76 16.09 2.63 12.43
CA PRO A 76 16.31 2.86 13.86
C PRO A 76 15.16 3.62 14.55
N ASP A 77 14.17 4.15 13.83
CA ASP A 77 13.09 4.94 14.40
C ASP A 77 12.09 4.06 15.19
N PRO A 78 11.67 4.44 16.41
CA PRO A 78 10.79 3.62 17.23
C PRO A 78 9.35 3.48 16.71
N VAL A 79 8.90 4.38 15.82
CA VAL A 79 7.56 4.33 15.23
C VAL A 79 7.59 3.60 13.90
N ALA A 80 8.51 3.96 12.99
CA ALA A 80 8.56 3.40 11.63
C ALA A 80 9.40 2.12 11.53
N GLY A 81 10.50 2.01 12.29
CA GLY A 81 11.46 0.91 12.24
C GLY A 81 10.85 -0.48 12.32
N PRO A 82 9.87 -0.76 13.22
CA PRO A 82 9.21 -2.06 13.29
C PRO A 82 8.49 -2.50 12.00
N PHE A 83 8.14 -1.55 11.13
CA PHE A 83 7.48 -1.81 9.85
C PHE A 83 8.46 -2.02 8.70
N VAL A 84 9.71 -1.56 8.84
CA VAL A 84 10.77 -1.72 7.83
C VAL A 84 11.18 -3.19 7.77
N ARG A 85 10.51 -3.97 6.92
CA ARG A 85 10.66 -5.42 6.80
C ARG A 85 11.02 -5.82 5.37
N GLY A 86 12.24 -6.34 5.18
CA GLY A 86 12.78 -6.66 3.85
C GLY A 86 11.95 -7.67 3.05
N GLU A 87 11.22 -8.57 3.70
CA GLU A 87 10.30 -9.50 3.04
C GLU A 87 9.10 -8.83 2.35
N LEU A 88 8.80 -7.56 2.69
CA LEU A 88 7.80 -6.75 2.02
C LEU A 88 8.34 -6.03 0.79
N PHE A 89 9.64 -5.75 0.72
CA PHE A 89 10.22 -4.91 -0.33
C PHE A 89 9.95 -5.45 -1.74
N ARG A 90 9.53 -4.57 -2.63
CA ARG A 90 8.98 -4.81 -3.95
C ARG A 90 9.81 -4.19 -5.06
N LEU A 91 10.69 -3.23 -4.77
CA LEU A 91 11.41 -2.49 -5.80
C LEU A 91 12.18 -3.41 -6.75
N SER A 92 12.96 -4.35 -6.21
CA SER A 92 13.70 -5.34 -7.03
C SER A 92 12.78 -6.25 -7.87
N ALA A 93 11.58 -6.56 -7.36
CA ALA A 93 10.60 -7.34 -8.10
C ALA A 93 10.00 -6.53 -9.26
N LEU A 94 9.66 -5.26 -9.02
CA LEU A 94 9.19 -4.31 -10.04
C LEU A 94 10.21 -4.12 -11.15
N GLU A 95 11.49 -4.00 -10.81
CA GLU A 95 12.55 -3.83 -11.81
C GLU A 95 12.70 -5.04 -12.74
N LYS A 96 12.53 -6.26 -12.19
CA LYS A 96 12.52 -7.49 -12.99
C LYS A 96 11.29 -7.56 -13.88
N ASP A 97 10.12 -7.22 -13.34
CA ASP A 97 8.88 -7.17 -14.10
C ASP A 97 8.96 -6.13 -15.24
N LEU A 98 9.47 -4.93 -14.97
CA LEU A 98 9.64 -3.89 -16.00
C LEU A 98 10.65 -4.29 -17.07
N THR A 99 11.76 -4.93 -16.69
CA THR A 99 12.72 -5.47 -17.67
C THR A 99 12.04 -6.48 -18.61
N HIS A 100 11.15 -7.32 -18.08
CA HIS A 100 10.39 -8.26 -18.89
C HIS A 100 9.34 -7.57 -19.77
N LEU A 101 8.57 -6.64 -19.20
CA LEU A 101 7.49 -5.95 -19.89
C LEU A 101 7.99 -5.07 -21.04
N HIS A 102 9.16 -4.44 -20.89
CA HIS A 102 9.82 -3.69 -21.96
C HIS A 102 10.71 -4.57 -22.87
N GLY A 103 11.06 -5.78 -22.45
CA GLY A 103 11.94 -6.70 -23.17
C GLY A 103 13.44 -6.33 -23.13
N SER A 104 13.80 -5.26 -22.43
CA SER A 104 15.17 -4.75 -22.27
C SER A 104 15.31 -4.03 -20.93
N ALA A 105 16.53 -3.84 -20.43
CA ALA A 105 16.81 -3.13 -19.18
C ALA A 105 16.92 -1.59 -19.35
N ASP A 106 16.94 -1.12 -20.59
CA ASP A 106 17.00 0.30 -20.98
C ASP A 106 15.72 1.09 -20.64
N TRP A 107 14.65 0.42 -20.21
CA TRP A 107 13.39 1.05 -19.82
C TRP A 107 13.59 2.19 -18.81
N ARG A 108 14.58 2.06 -17.92
CA ARG A 108 14.89 3.09 -16.90
C ARG A 108 15.18 4.46 -17.50
N GLU A 109 15.71 4.52 -18.71
CA GLU A 109 16.06 5.76 -19.41
C GLU A 109 14.84 6.43 -20.07
N HIS A 110 13.75 5.68 -20.22
CA HIS A 110 12.59 6.06 -21.04
C HIS A 110 11.30 6.25 -20.23
N VAL A 111 11.28 5.78 -18.97
CA VAL A 111 10.12 5.93 -18.10
C VAL A 111 10.19 7.23 -17.30
N ALA A 112 9.01 7.82 -17.09
CA ALA A 112 8.84 9.01 -16.28
C ALA A 112 7.56 8.89 -15.45
N PRO A 113 7.55 9.39 -14.20
CA PRO A 113 6.35 9.39 -13.40
C PRO A 113 5.33 10.33 -14.04
N LEU A 114 4.06 9.91 -14.03
CA LEU A 114 2.96 10.83 -14.28
C LEU A 114 2.91 11.90 -13.18
N PRO A 115 2.36 13.11 -13.45
CA PRO A 115 2.20 14.15 -12.44
C PRO A 115 1.61 13.67 -11.10
N ALA A 116 0.56 12.84 -11.11
CA ALA A 116 -0.03 12.28 -9.89
C ALA A 116 0.93 11.28 -9.20
N THR A 117 1.68 10.49 -9.97
CA THR A 117 2.69 9.58 -9.42
C THR A 117 3.84 10.35 -8.78
N ALA A 118 4.31 11.42 -9.42
CA ALA A 118 5.34 12.29 -8.87
C ALA A 118 4.88 12.97 -7.58
N ALA A 119 3.63 13.45 -7.54
CA ALA A 119 3.04 14.00 -6.32
C ALA A 119 2.94 12.97 -5.20
N TYR A 120 2.55 11.73 -5.51
CA TYR A 120 2.52 10.64 -4.52
C TYR A 120 3.93 10.34 -4.00
N ALA A 121 4.89 10.06 -4.88
CA ALA A 121 6.27 9.78 -4.48
C ALA A 121 6.87 10.94 -3.65
N ALA A 122 6.59 12.20 -4.00
CA ALA A 122 7.02 13.37 -3.25
C ALA A 122 6.42 13.40 -1.84
N ARG A 123 5.13 13.09 -1.69
CA ARG A 123 4.48 13.02 -0.37
C ARG A 123 5.07 11.92 0.51
N VAL A 124 5.31 10.73 -0.05
CA VAL A 124 5.96 9.62 0.66
C VAL A 124 7.33 10.07 1.16
N ALA A 125 8.14 10.68 0.29
CA ALA A 125 9.47 11.16 0.67
C ALA A 125 9.43 12.29 1.71
N GLU A 126 8.43 13.18 1.65
CA GLU A 126 8.22 14.25 2.64
C GLU A 126 7.98 13.69 4.04
N VAL A 127 7.01 12.78 4.17
CA VAL A 127 6.67 12.19 5.48
C VAL A 127 7.78 11.28 5.98
N ALA A 128 8.46 10.54 5.11
CA ALA A 128 9.58 9.70 5.50
C ALA A 128 10.73 10.48 6.16
N ARG A 129 10.98 11.74 5.73
CA ARG A 129 12.04 12.57 6.30
C ARG A 129 11.69 13.23 7.64
N SER A 130 10.42 13.48 7.90
CA SER A 130 10.01 14.42 8.96
C SER A 130 8.89 13.90 9.86
N TRP A 131 8.24 12.81 9.48
CA TRP A 131 7.07 12.29 10.15
C TRP A 131 6.94 10.77 10.00
N PRO A 132 7.60 9.99 10.89
CA PRO A 132 7.57 8.52 10.86
C PRO A 132 6.16 7.91 10.88
N GLY A 133 5.22 8.51 11.64
CA GLY A 133 3.82 8.10 11.63
C GLY A 133 3.16 8.23 10.25
N GLY A 134 3.47 9.29 9.52
CA GLY A 134 3.04 9.47 8.14
C GLY A 134 3.62 8.42 7.21
N TYR A 135 4.89 8.05 7.37
CA TYR A 135 5.47 6.92 6.62
C TYR A 135 4.72 5.61 6.87
N VAL A 136 4.39 5.30 8.14
CA VAL A 136 3.60 4.11 8.50
C VAL A 136 2.23 4.09 7.80
N ALA A 137 1.61 5.26 7.59
CA ALA A 137 0.35 5.37 6.86
C ALA A 137 0.46 4.91 5.38
N HIS A 138 1.49 5.37 4.67
CA HIS A 138 1.75 4.96 3.28
C HIS A 138 2.17 3.50 3.19
N HIS A 139 3.04 3.07 4.10
CA HIS A 139 3.49 1.68 4.21
C HIS A 139 2.31 0.72 4.43
N TYR A 140 1.40 1.07 5.35
CA TYR A 140 0.17 0.32 5.58
C TYR A 140 -0.68 0.25 4.31
N THR A 141 -0.94 1.39 3.69
CA THR A 141 -1.84 1.52 2.53
C THR A 141 -1.37 0.66 1.35
N ARG A 142 -0.06 0.64 1.09
CA ARG A 142 0.54 -0.16 0.01
C ARG A 142 0.62 -1.64 0.35
N TYR A 143 1.40 -2.02 1.35
CA TYR A 143 1.75 -3.43 1.56
C TYR A 143 0.58 -4.29 2.04
N LEU A 144 -0.35 -3.77 2.84
CA LEU A 144 -1.52 -4.54 3.26
C LEU A 144 -2.51 -4.75 2.12
N GLY A 145 -2.58 -3.77 1.21
CA GLY A 145 -3.30 -3.88 -0.06
C GLY A 145 -2.72 -4.99 -0.94
N ASP A 146 -1.40 -4.99 -1.14
CA ASP A 146 -0.72 -6.00 -1.97
C ASP A 146 -0.90 -7.43 -1.42
N LEU A 147 -0.82 -7.59 -0.09
CA LEU A 147 -1.03 -8.86 0.61
C LEU A 147 -2.51 -9.31 0.67
N SER A 148 -3.43 -8.49 0.18
CA SER A 148 -4.88 -8.79 0.20
C SER A 148 -5.44 -8.88 -1.21
N GLY A 149 -5.45 -7.77 -1.97
CA GLY A 149 -5.99 -7.70 -3.33
C GLY A 149 -4.98 -8.09 -4.42
N GLY A 150 -3.68 -8.00 -4.14
CA GLY A 150 -2.63 -8.24 -5.15
C GLY A 150 -2.65 -9.64 -5.78
N GLN A 151 -3.17 -10.65 -5.07
CA GLN A 151 -3.29 -12.00 -5.62
C GLN A 151 -4.34 -12.11 -6.73
N ILE A 152 -5.40 -11.31 -6.66
CA ILE A 152 -6.43 -11.22 -7.72
C ILE A 152 -5.82 -10.56 -8.94
N ILE A 153 -5.10 -9.45 -8.73
CA ILE A 153 -4.41 -8.73 -9.82
C ILE A 153 -3.42 -9.65 -10.52
N ARG A 154 -2.58 -10.39 -9.76
CA ARG A 154 -1.64 -11.37 -10.30
C ARG A 154 -2.33 -12.41 -11.16
N GLY A 155 -3.35 -13.10 -10.62
CA GLY A 155 -4.02 -14.19 -11.32
C GLY A 155 -4.71 -13.72 -12.60
N THR A 156 -5.28 -12.51 -12.59
CA THR A 156 -5.85 -11.90 -13.79
C THR A 156 -4.77 -11.56 -14.79
N ALA A 157 -3.64 -10.98 -14.37
CA ALA A 157 -2.54 -10.63 -15.25
C ALA A 157 -1.90 -11.86 -15.93
N GLU A 158 -1.63 -12.91 -15.15
CA GLU A 158 -1.14 -14.21 -15.65
C GLU A 158 -2.06 -14.77 -16.75
N LYS A 159 -3.37 -14.68 -16.56
CA LYS A 159 -4.36 -15.16 -17.54
C LYS A 159 -4.48 -14.26 -18.76
N THR A 160 -4.61 -12.95 -18.56
CA THR A 160 -4.92 -11.98 -19.62
C THR A 160 -3.75 -11.82 -20.60
N TRP A 161 -2.51 -11.84 -20.10
CA TRP A 161 -1.31 -11.61 -20.91
C TRP A 161 -0.40 -12.83 -21.05
N GLY A 162 -0.80 -13.98 -20.51
CA GLY A 162 -0.09 -15.25 -20.69
C GLY A 162 1.23 -15.34 -19.92
N PHE A 163 1.40 -14.57 -18.84
CA PHE A 163 2.61 -14.62 -18.03
C PHE A 163 2.77 -15.97 -17.32
N ALA A 164 4.01 -16.39 -17.13
CA ALA A 164 4.32 -17.56 -16.33
C ALA A 164 3.84 -17.34 -14.89
N ARG A 165 3.29 -18.41 -14.28
CA ARG A 165 2.78 -18.36 -12.91
C ARG A 165 3.87 -17.91 -11.93
N LYS A 166 3.61 -16.84 -11.17
CA LYS A 166 4.59 -16.19 -10.26
C LYS A 166 5.91 -15.80 -10.94
N GLY A 167 5.91 -15.66 -12.26
CA GLY A 167 7.08 -15.35 -13.07
C GLY A 167 7.26 -13.87 -13.33
N ASP A 168 8.11 -13.58 -14.30
CA ASP A 168 8.35 -12.21 -14.78
C ASP A 168 7.06 -11.56 -15.31
N GLY A 169 6.95 -10.26 -15.09
CA GLY A 169 5.75 -9.47 -15.40
C GLY A 169 4.76 -9.41 -14.24
N VAL A 170 4.88 -10.29 -13.23
CA VAL A 170 3.97 -10.32 -12.07
C VAL A 170 4.67 -10.58 -10.72
N ARG A 171 6.00 -10.55 -10.66
CA ARG A 171 6.80 -10.80 -9.44
C ARG A 171 6.47 -9.83 -8.31
N PHE A 172 6.08 -8.61 -8.62
CA PHE A 172 5.63 -7.62 -7.65
C PHE A 172 4.59 -8.20 -6.67
N TYR A 173 3.67 -9.02 -7.17
CA TYR A 173 2.59 -9.64 -6.37
C TYR A 173 3.01 -10.94 -5.66
N VAL A 174 4.28 -11.31 -5.69
CA VAL A 174 4.80 -12.58 -5.16
C VAL A 174 5.67 -12.33 -3.92
N PHE A 175 5.15 -12.68 -2.75
CA PHE A 175 5.82 -12.51 -1.45
C PHE A 175 6.39 -13.84 -0.95
N ASP A 176 7.37 -14.42 -1.67
CA ASP A 176 7.88 -15.76 -1.33
C ASP A 176 8.63 -15.84 0.01
N ALA A 177 9.13 -14.70 0.52
CA ALA A 177 9.70 -14.60 1.86
C ALA A 177 8.64 -14.61 2.98
N ILE A 178 7.35 -14.43 2.65
CA ILE A 178 6.23 -14.46 3.60
C ILE A 178 5.53 -15.81 3.50
N GLY A 179 5.92 -16.77 4.34
CA GLY A 179 5.35 -18.12 4.33
C GLY A 179 3.85 -18.18 4.67
N ASN A 180 3.38 -17.32 5.58
CA ASN A 180 1.97 -17.25 5.97
C ASN A 180 1.45 -15.80 5.95
N PRO A 181 0.82 -15.36 4.84
CA PRO A 181 0.30 -14.00 4.71
C PRO A 181 -0.75 -13.63 5.77
N ALA A 182 -1.58 -14.57 6.23
CA ALA A 182 -2.58 -14.29 7.26
C ALA A 182 -1.94 -14.04 8.63
N ALA A 183 -0.90 -14.81 8.98
CA ALA A 183 -0.11 -14.58 10.18
C ALA A 183 0.66 -13.26 10.12
N PHE A 184 1.28 -12.96 8.99
CA PHE A 184 1.99 -11.70 8.76
C PHE A 184 1.06 -10.49 8.93
N LYS A 185 -0.12 -10.51 8.31
CA LYS A 185 -1.10 -9.42 8.46
C LYS A 185 -1.64 -9.28 9.88
N ARG A 186 -1.64 -10.34 10.69
CA ARG A 186 -1.99 -10.25 12.12
C ARG A 186 -0.87 -9.59 12.92
N GLU A 187 0.38 -9.99 12.69
CA GLU A 187 1.56 -9.38 13.31
C GLU A 187 1.66 -7.89 12.97
N TYR A 188 1.48 -7.53 11.70
CA TYR A 188 1.47 -6.13 11.27
C TYR A 188 0.42 -5.30 12.02
N ARG A 189 -0.79 -5.85 12.21
CA ARG A 189 -1.84 -5.15 12.97
C ARG A 189 -1.49 -5.01 14.44
N ALA A 190 -0.84 -6.02 15.03
CA ALA A 190 -0.36 -5.92 16.41
C ALA A 190 0.71 -4.82 16.56
N LEU A 191 1.58 -4.61 15.56
CA LEU A 191 2.52 -3.49 15.54
C LEU A 191 1.80 -2.14 15.49
N LEU A 192 0.75 -2.00 14.67
CA LEU A 192 -0.08 -0.79 14.67
C LEU A 192 -0.75 -0.58 16.04
N ASP A 193 -1.29 -1.63 16.64
CA ASP A 193 -1.96 -1.52 17.94
C ASP A 193 -1.00 -1.13 19.08
N ALA A 194 0.30 -1.44 18.94
CA ALA A 194 1.36 -1.13 19.88
C ALA A 194 2.16 0.15 19.56
N LEU A 195 1.75 0.94 18.56
CA LEU A 195 2.47 2.15 18.14
C LEU A 195 2.65 3.11 19.35
N PRO A 196 3.87 3.61 19.63
CA PRO A 196 4.13 4.51 20.75
C PRO A 196 3.69 5.95 20.42
N CYS A 197 2.40 6.14 20.18
CA CYS A 197 1.78 7.39 19.74
C CYS A 197 0.52 7.69 20.55
N ASP A 198 0.30 8.98 20.83
CA ASP A 198 -0.94 9.44 21.47
C ASP A 198 -2.12 9.43 20.49
N ASP A 199 -3.32 9.71 21.00
CA ASP A 199 -4.54 9.68 20.19
C ASP A 199 -4.59 10.80 19.14
N LEU A 200 -3.89 11.92 19.36
CA LEU A 200 -3.81 12.99 18.37
C LEU A 200 -2.97 12.53 17.17
N GLU A 201 -1.83 11.90 17.44
CA GLU A 201 -0.94 11.35 16.45
C GLU A 201 -1.60 10.20 15.68
N LYS A 202 -2.30 9.30 16.37
CA LYS A 202 -3.11 8.25 15.73
C LYS A 202 -4.15 8.82 14.76
N ARG A 203 -4.84 9.90 15.14
CA ARG A 203 -5.79 10.59 14.23
C ARG A 203 -5.08 11.16 13.00
N ARG A 204 -3.90 11.78 13.16
CA ARG A 204 -3.12 12.30 12.03
C ARG A 204 -2.71 11.18 11.07
N ILE A 205 -2.25 10.04 11.59
CA ILE A 205 -1.89 8.86 10.79
C ILE A 205 -3.12 8.34 10.01
N VAL A 206 -4.30 8.30 10.63
CA VAL A 206 -5.55 7.89 9.96
C VAL A 206 -5.89 8.82 8.79
N GLU A 207 -5.78 10.14 8.98
CA GLU A 207 -6.00 11.09 7.88
C GLU A 207 -4.95 10.95 6.77
N GLU A 208 -3.70 10.64 7.12
CA GLU A 208 -2.66 10.36 6.12
C GLU A 208 -2.93 9.05 5.36
N CYS A 209 -3.50 8.02 5.99
CA CYS A 209 -3.93 6.82 5.27
C CYS A 209 -4.99 7.17 4.22
N LYS A 210 -5.99 7.99 4.56
CA LYS A 210 -6.99 8.46 3.59
C LYS A 210 -6.33 9.25 2.45
N HIS A 211 -5.35 10.09 2.78
CA HIS A 211 -4.57 10.83 1.78
C HIS A 211 -3.78 9.91 0.85
N ALA A 212 -3.14 8.87 1.39
CA ALA A 212 -2.43 7.84 0.61
C ALA A 212 -3.36 7.12 -0.38
N PHE A 213 -4.59 6.78 0.04
CA PHE A 213 -5.59 6.24 -0.89
C PHE A 213 -6.00 7.26 -1.96
N ALA A 214 -6.23 8.53 -1.58
CA ALA A 214 -6.59 9.57 -2.54
C ALA A 214 -5.49 9.81 -3.59
N LEU A 215 -4.22 9.77 -3.19
CA LEU A 215 -3.07 9.82 -4.10
C LEU A 215 -3.05 8.61 -5.04
N ASN A 216 -3.31 7.41 -4.52
CA ASN A 216 -3.39 6.21 -5.34
C ASN A 216 -4.54 6.27 -6.37
N THR A 217 -5.72 6.75 -5.96
CA THR A 217 -6.86 7.00 -6.86
C THR A 217 -6.53 8.06 -7.91
N ALA A 218 -5.75 9.09 -7.56
CA ALA A 218 -5.30 10.09 -8.52
C ALA A 218 -4.40 9.49 -9.61
N VAL A 219 -3.49 8.58 -9.24
CA VAL A 219 -2.66 7.82 -10.20
C VAL A 219 -3.54 7.00 -11.15
N PHE A 220 -4.53 6.27 -10.63
CA PHE A 220 -5.47 5.50 -11.48
C PHE A 220 -6.28 6.39 -12.42
N ARG A 221 -6.76 7.53 -11.93
CA ARG A 221 -7.52 8.49 -12.74
C ARG A 221 -6.67 9.06 -13.88
N GLU A 222 -5.42 9.40 -13.61
CA GLU A 222 -4.51 9.90 -14.63
C GLU A 222 -4.16 8.83 -15.66
N LEU A 223 -3.86 7.61 -15.22
CA LEU A 223 -3.69 6.45 -16.12
C LEU A 223 -4.92 6.22 -17.01
N GLY A 224 -6.13 6.30 -16.45
CA GLY A 224 -7.37 6.20 -17.22
C GLY A 224 -7.55 7.32 -18.25
N ALA A 225 -7.00 8.52 -17.99
CA ALA A 225 -7.00 9.59 -18.98
C ALA A 225 -6.03 9.33 -20.15
N HIS A 226 -4.94 8.58 -19.91
CA HIS A 226 -3.99 8.15 -20.94
C HIS A 226 -4.49 6.96 -21.78
N PHE A 227 -5.19 6.01 -21.16
CA PHE A 227 -5.68 4.80 -21.83
C PHE A 227 -7.20 4.79 -22.00
N ARG A 228 -7.73 5.72 -22.81
CA ARG A 228 -9.17 5.77 -23.08
C ARG A 228 -9.58 4.70 -24.08
N LEU A 229 -10.64 3.97 -23.78
CA LEU A 229 -11.34 3.17 -24.77
C LEU A 229 -11.92 4.12 -25.83
N THR A 230 -11.47 4.00 -27.07
CA THR A 230 -12.18 4.61 -28.20
C THR A 230 -13.50 3.88 -28.38
N ALA A 231 -14.60 4.64 -28.35
CA ALA A 231 -15.96 4.15 -28.57
C ALA A 231 -16.16 3.59 -29.98
#